data_AF-A0A8K0N349-F1
#
_entry.id   AF-A0A8K0N349-F1
#
_cell.length_a   1.000
_cell.length_b   1.000
_cell.length_c   1.000
_cell.angle_alpha   90.00
_cell.angle_beta   90.00
_cell.angle_gamma   90.00
#
_symmetry.space_group_name_H-M   'P 1'
#
loop_
_entity.id
_entity.type
_entity.pdbx_description
1 polymer ?
#
loop_
_entity_poly.entity_id
_entity_poly.type
_entity_poly.pdbx_seq_one_letter_code
_entity_poly.pdbx_strand_id
1 'polypeptide(L)' 'MQARVDKKLTQAQLAQLINEKPQVIQEYESGKAIPNQQVITKLERVLGVKLRRKK' A
#
# COMPACT_ATOMS: atom_id res chain seq x y z
N MET A 1 0.86 1.74 9.26
CA MET A 1 0.11 2.94 8.82
C MET A 1 0.99 4.17 8.58
N GLN A 2 2.21 4.29 9.13
CA GLN A 2 3.06 5.49 8.94
C GLN A 2 3.34 5.86 7.47
N ALA A 3 3.63 4.88 6.61
CA ALA A 3 4.09 5.12 5.24
C ALA A 3 3.15 5.96 4.35
N ARG A 4 1.82 5.83 4.53
CA ARG A 4 0.83 6.61 3.78
C ARG A 4 0.74 8.05 4.27
N VAL A 5 0.86 8.23 5.59
CA VAL A 5 0.80 9.54 6.25
C VAL A 5 2.03 10.37 5.90
N ASP A 6 3.21 9.75 5.90
CA ASP A 6 4.48 10.42 5.54
C ASP A 6 4.47 10.98 4.11
N LYS A 7 3.80 10.29 3.18
CA LYS A 7 3.65 10.73 1.78
C LYS A 7 2.45 11.65 1.52
N LYS A 8 1.62 11.94 2.53
CA LYS A 8 0.34 12.67 2.38
C LYS A 8 -0.56 12.12 1.26
N LEU A 9 -0.47 10.80 0.99
CA LEU A 9 -1.26 10.16 -0.06
C LEU A 9 -2.58 9.66 0.49
N THR A 10 -3.68 9.87 -0.25
CA THR A 10 -4.94 9.20 0.07
C THR A 10 -4.91 7.72 -0.35
N GLN A 11 -5.76 6.88 0.24
CA GLN A 11 -5.89 5.48 -0.19
C GLN A 11 -6.24 5.40 -1.69
N ALA A 12 -7.08 6.30 -2.18
CA ALA A 12 -7.46 6.38 -3.59
C ALA A 12 -6.29 6.79 -4.50
N GLN A 13 -5.49 7.78 -4.09
CA GLN A 13 -4.28 8.17 -4.83
C GLN A 13 -3.25 7.05 -4.87
N LEU A 14 -3.04 6.38 -3.74
CA LEU A 14 -2.14 5.24 -3.66
C LEU A 14 -2.59 4.10 -4.57
N ALA A 15 -3.89 3.81 -4.57
CA ALA A 15 -4.51 2.81 -5.43
C ALA A 15 -4.34 3.17 -6.92
N GLN A 16 -4.58 4.43 -7.31
CA GLN A 16 -4.34 4.91 -8.67
C GLN A 16 -2.88 4.76 -9.10
N LEU A 17 -1.93 5.09 -8.21
CA LEU A 17 -0.49 5.00 -8.50
C LEU A 17 -0.01 3.57 -8.75
N ILE A 18 -0.61 2.59 -8.08
CA ILE A 18 -0.27 1.17 -8.28
C ILE A 18 -1.22 0.46 -9.25
N ASN A 19 -2.19 1.19 -9.81
CA ASN A 19 -3.24 0.68 -10.69
C ASN A 19 -4.07 -0.44 -10.03
N GLU A 20 -4.51 -0.19 -8.80
CA GLU A 20 -5.35 -1.07 -8.00
C GLU A 20 -6.62 -0.35 -7.53
N LYS A 21 -7.54 -1.11 -6.93
CA LYS A 21 -8.75 -0.54 -6.33
C LYS A 21 -8.44 0.03 -4.93
N PRO A 22 -9.07 1.15 -4.52
CA PRO A 22 -8.93 1.70 -3.17
C PRO A 22 -9.30 0.69 -2.08
N GLN A 23 -10.27 -0.18 -2.37
CA GLN A 23 -10.71 -1.24 -1.49
C GLN A 23 -9.59 -2.25 -1.18
N VAL A 24 -8.76 -2.58 -2.17
CA VAL A 24 -7.60 -3.46 -1.99
C VAL A 24 -6.63 -2.83 -0.99
N ILE A 25 -6.28 -1.54 -1.18
CA ILE A 25 -5.43 -0.80 -0.23
C ILE A 25 -6.00 -0.81 1.19
N GLN A 26 -7.31 -0.59 1.33
CA GLN A 26 -7.99 -0.62 2.63
C GLN A 26 -7.90 -2.00 3.29
N GLU A 27 -8.07 -3.08 2.53
CA GLU A 27 -7.89 -4.44 3.03
C GLU A 27 -6.43 -4.71 3.44
N TYR A 28 -5.44 -4.16 2.73
CA TYR A 28 -4.02 -4.27 3.10
C TYR A 28 -3.71 -3.52 4.38
N GLU A 29 -4.25 -2.30 4.54
CA GLU A 29 -4.11 -1.52 5.77
C GLU A 29 -4.85 -2.15 6.95
N SER A 30 -5.96 -2.85 6.69
CA SER A 30 -6.75 -3.56 7.70
C SER A 30 -6.22 -4.98 7.99
N GLY A 31 -5.23 -5.48 7.24
CA GLY A 31 -4.68 -6.84 7.39
C GLY A 31 -5.58 -7.97 6.89
N LYS A 32 -6.61 -7.65 6.10
CA LYS A 32 -7.54 -8.62 5.48
C LYS A 32 -7.19 -8.93 4.02
N ALA A 33 -6.33 -8.15 3.39
CA ALA A 33 -6.01 -8.34 1.97
C ALA A 33 -5.25 -9.63 1.71
N ILE A 34 -5.53 -10.21 0.55
CA ILE A 34 -4.76 -11.30 -0.03
C ILE A 34 -3.38 -10.76 -0.40
N PRO A 35 -2.28 -11.31 0.15
CA PRO A 35 -0.93 -10.84 -0.15
C PRO A 35 -0.58 -11.13 -1.62
N ASN A 36 -0.48 -10.06 -2.41
CA ASN A 36 -0.05 -10.08 -3.80
C ASN A 36 1.32 -9.41 -3.91
N GLN A 37 2.32 -10.19 -4.31
CA GLN A 37 3.71 -9.73 -4.46
C GLN A 37 3.83 -8.50 -5.37
N GLN A 38 3.00 -8.41 -6.42
CA GLN A 38 3.03 -7.29 -7.36
C GLN A 38 2.56 -6.00 -6.70
N VAL A 39 1.44 -6.05 -5.97
CA VAL A 39 0.88 -4.91 -5.22
C VAL A 39 1.89 -4.44 -4.18
N ILE A 40 2.50 -5.37 -3.44
CA ILE A 40 3.53 -5.06 -2.45
C ILE A 40 4.72 -4.36 -3.11
N THR A 41 5.25 -4.90 -4.22
CA THR A 41 6.40 -4.30 -4.92
C THR A 41 6.09 -2.89 -5.43
N LYS A 42 4.89 -2.68 -5.98
CA LYS A 42 4.44 -1.35 -6.44
C LYS A 42 4.27 -0.39 -5.27
N LEU A 43 3.67 -0.84 -4.17
CA LEU A 43 3.53 -0.05 -2.94
C LEU A 43 4.89 0.33 -2.35
N GLU A 44 5.86 -0.59 -2.34
CA GLU A 44 7.21 -0.31 -1.85
C GLU A 44 7.90 0.77 -2.71
N ARG A 45 7.71 0.75 -4.03
CA ARG A 45 8.22 1.80 -4.92
C ARG A 45 7.51 3.14 -4.70
N VAL A 46 6.18 3.14 -4.65
CA VAL A 46 5.38 4.35 -4.52
C VAL A 46 5.55 5.00 -3.15
N LEU A 47 5.59 4.21 -2.09
CA LEU A 47 5.77 4.70 -0.72
C LEU A 47 7.25 4.87 -0.36
N GLY A 48 8.18 4.29 -1.11
CA GLY A 48 9.61 4.35 -0.83
C GLY A 48 10.01 3.64 0.47
N VAL A 49 9.12 2.82 1.03
CA VAL A 49 9.35 2.05 2.25
C VAL A 49 9.25 0.57 1.95
N LYS A 50 10.01 -0.25 2.66
CA LYS A 50 9.80 -1.71 2.62
C LYS A 50 8.58 -2.04 3.49
N LEU A 51 7.52 -2.56 2.87
CA LEU A 51 6.33 -3.05 3.59
C LEU A 51 6.57 -4.42 4.22
N ARG A 52 7.79 -4.97 4.10
CA ARG A 52 8.24 -6.13 4.85
C ARG A 52 8.20 -5.82 6.34
N ARG A 53 7.33 -6.55 7.04
CA ARG A 53 7.20 -6.60 8.49
C ARG A 53 8.59 -6.60 9.12
N LYS A 54 8.96 -5.49 9.77
CA LYS A 54 10.09 -5.47 10.72
C LYS A 54 9.63 -6.34 11.89
N LYS A 55 10.22 -7.51 12.05
CA LYS A 55 10.26 -8.17 13.35
C LYS A 55 11.34 -7.48 14.17
#